data_AF-A0A392QWH4-F1
#
_entry.id   AF-A0A392QWH4-F1
#
_cell.length_a   1.000
_cell.length_b   1.000
_cell.length_c   1.000
_cell.angle_alpha   90.00
_cell.angle_beta   90.00
_cell.angle_gamma   90.00
#
_symmetry.space_group_name_H-M   'P 1'
#
loop_
_entity.id
_entity.type
_entity.pdbx_description
1 polymer ?
#
loop_
_entity_poly.entity_id
_entity_poly.type
_entity_poly.pdbx_seq_one_letter_code
_entity_poly.pdbx_strand_id
1 'polypeptide(L)'
;ILCRCTALAFLIYAWRAVLFELSNWKNAALGIVRFIGYILKYALALVYRFIGNPITFTIRSIEDLIYGIQTFYYWIITSAPIPELTTVITLALVILAVAETTVPNCISDQPYILTVTGLIGYAAVRGIVSEPLFWTLLVGIYGFSKFIKKRDDVSSAMPVAAVLAAVG
;
A
#
# COMPACT_ATOMS: atom_id res chain seq x y z
N ILE A 1 -16.55 -41.23 -89.09
CA ILE A 1 -17.55 -40.94 -88.02
C ILE A 1 -17.06 -41.44 -86.66
N LEU A 2 -16.62 -42.71 -86.54
CA LEU A 2 -16.10 -43.30 -85.29
C LEU A 2 -14.97 -42.49 -84.62
N CYS A 3 -14.01 -41.98 -85.41
CA CYS A 3 -12.86 -41.21 -84.89
C CYS A 3 -13.22 -39.80 -84.37
N ARG A 4 -14.34 -39.21 -84.82
CA ARG A 4 -14.83 -37.91 -84.30
C ARG A 4 -15.55 -38.08 -82.96
N CYS A 5 -16.24 -39.20 -82.76
CA CYS A 5 -16.96 -39.50 -81.53
C CYS A 5 -16.01 -39.76 -80.35
N THR A 6 -14.90 -40.45 -80.58
CA THR A 6 -13.87 -40.68 -79.55
C THR A 6 -13.20 -39.38 -79.11
N ALA A 7 -12.86 -38.50 -80.05
CA ALA A 7 -12.27 -37.20 -79.74
C ALA A 7 -13.19 -36.32 -78.87
N LEU A 8 -14.49 -36.31 -79.16
CA LEU A 8 -15.49 -35.58 -78.36
C LEU A 8 -15.63 -36.13 -76.94
N ALA A 9 -15.62 -37.46 -76.79
CA ALA A 9 -15.70 -38.10 -75.47
C ALA A 9 -14.49 -37.75 -74.59
N PHE A 10 -13.28 -37.76 -75.15
CA PHE A 10 -12.07 -37.35 -74.45
C PHE A 10 -12.10 -35.87 -74.03
N LEU A 11 -12.62 -34.99 -74.90
CA LEU A 11 -12.68 -33.56 -74.63
C LEU A 11 -13.67 -33.23 -73.50
N ILE A 12 -14.82 -33.91 -73.46
CA ILE A 12 -15.80 -33.77 -72.37
C ILE A 12 -15.23 -34.30 -71.05
N TYR A 13 -14.53 -35.43 -71.08
CA TYR A 13 -13.90 -36.02 -69.89
C TYR A 13 -12.81 -35.11 -69.33
N ALA A 14 -11.91 -34.62 -70.19
CA ALA A 14 -10.85 -33.69 -69.82
C ALA A 14 -11.43 -32.39 -69.24
N TRP A 15 -12.50 -31.84 -69.84
CA TRP A 15 -13.18 -30.65 -69.33
C TRP A 15 -13.74 -30.86 -67.92
N ARG A 16 -14.41 -31.99 -67.67
CA ARG A 16 -14.94 -32.33 -66.34
C ARG A 16 -13.83 -32.51 -65.31
N ALA A 17 -12.73 -33.17 -65.69
CA ALA A 17 -11.58 -33.36 -64.82
C ALA A 17 -10.91 -32.04 -64.43
N VAL A 18 -10.72 -31.12 -65.40
CA VAL A 18 -10.14 -29.79 -65.14
C VAL A 18 -11.03 -28.95 -64.22
N LEU A 19 -12.36 -28.98 -64.43
CA LEU A 19 -13.29 -28.28 -63.53
C LEU A 19 -13.29 -28.86 -62.10
N PHE A 20 -13.15 -30.18 -61.98
CA PHE A 20 -13.05 -30.85 -60.69
C PHE A 20 -11.79 -30.42 -59.92
N GLU A 21 -10.63 -30.46 -60.57
CA GLU A 21 -9.38 -29.98 -60.00
C GLU A 21 -9.47 -28.50 -59.60
N LEU A 22 -10.01 -27.64 -60.47
CA LEU A 22 -10.17 -26.21 -60.17
C LEU A 22 -11.08 -25.96 -58.96
N SER A 23 -12.13 -26.77 -58.79
CA SER A 23 -13.00 -26.70 -57.61
C SER A 23 -12.29 -27.13 -56.32
N ASN A 24 -11.40 -28.12 -56.42
CA ASN A 24 -10.58 -28.59 -55.31
C ASN A 24 -9.56 -27.51 -54.90
N TRP A 25 -8.89 -26.89 -55.86
CA TRP A 25 -8.00 -25.74 -55.64
C TRP A 25 -8.73 -24.54 -55.02
N LYS A 26 -9.94 -24.24 -55.47
CA LYS A 26 -10.77 -23.18 -54.87
C LYS A 26 -11.12 -23.50 -53.41
N ASN A 27 -11.51 -24.73 -53.10
CA ASN A 27 -11.82 -25.15 -51.74
C ASN A 27 -10.58 -25.13 -50.84
N ALA A 28 -9.42 -25.55 -51.35
CA ALA A 28 -8.14 -25.45 -50.66
C ALA A 28 -7.76 -23.99 -50.36
N ALA A 29 -7.87 -23.10 -51.35
CA ALA A 29 -7.62 -21.67 -51.18
C ALA A 29 -8.57 -21.05 -50.13
N LEU A 30 -9.87 -21.37 -50.18
CA LEU A 30 -10.84 -20.93 -49.17
C LEU A 30 -10.50 -21.48 -47.77
N GLY A 31 -10.02 -22.71 -47.69
CA GLY A 31 -9.53 -23.32 -46.44
C GLY A 31 -8.37 -22.54 -45.85
N ILE A 32 -7.37 -22.20 -46.67
CA ILE A 32 -6.19 -21.42 -46.27
C ILE A 32 -6.60 -20.02 -45.80
N VAL A 33 -7.47 -19.33 -46.55
CA VAL A 33 -7.97 -18.00 -46.16
C VAL A 33 -8.72 -18.05 -44.83
N ARG A 34 -9.58 -19.06 -44.63
CA ARG A 34 -10.28 -19.24 -43.35
C ARG A 34 -9.31 -19.50 -42.21
N PHE A 35 -8.30 -20.33 -42.42
CA PHE A 35 -7.29 -20.64 -41.42
C PHE A 35 -6.49 -19.40 -41.00
N ILE A 36 -6.03 -18.61 -41.97
CA ILE A 36 -5.36 -17.32 -41.71
C ILE A 36 -6.28 -16.37 -40.96
N GLY A 37 -7.56 -16.29 -41.36
CA GLY A 37 -8.56 -15.47 -40.69
C GLY A 37 -8.78 -15.88 -39.22
N TYR A 38 -8.78 -17.17 -38.91
CA TYR A 38 -8.86 -17.65 -37.54
C TYR A 38 -7.61 -17.28 -36.73
N ILE A 39 -6.42 -17.50 -37.29
CA ILE A 39 -5.15 -17.13 -36.63
C ILE A 39 -5.14 -15.63 -36.32
N LEU A 40 -5.53 -14.78 -37.27
CA LEU A 40 -5.57 -13.33 -37.10
C LEU A 40 -6.53 -12.91 -35.99
N LYS A 41 -7.72 -13.53 -35.90
CA LYS A 41 -8.67 -13.28 -34.79
C LYS A 41 -8.07 -13.62 -33.44
N TYR A 42 -7.40 -14.77 -33.32
CA TYR A 42 -6.74 -15.17 -32.08
C TYR A 42 -5.60 -14.22 -31.72
N ALA A 43 -4.79 -13.78 -32.69
CA ALA A 43 -3.72 -12.82 -32.48
C ALA A 43 -4.25 -11.47 -31.97
N LEU A 44 -5.32 -10.95 -32.58
CA LEU A 44 -5.96 -9.70 -32.14
C LEU A 44 -6.52 -9.82 -30.71
N ALA A 45 -7.18 -10.94 -30.39
CA ALA A 45 -7.69 -11.19 -29.04
C ALA A 45 -6.56 -11.26 -28.01
N LEU A 46 -5.43 -11.88 -28.36
CA LEU A 46 -4.25 -11.96 -27.51
C LEU A 46 -3.68 -10.57 -27.23
N VAL A 47 -3.48 -9.75 -28.27
CA VAL A 47 -2.97 -8.38 -28.14
C VAL A 47 -3.90 -7.52 -27.29
N TYR A 48 -5.21 -7.60 -27.53
CA TYR A 48 -6.19 -6.82 -26.77
C TYR A 48 -6.21 -7.21 -25.29
N ARG A 49 -6.11 -8.50 -24.99
CA ARG A 49 -6.01 -8.98 -23.60
C ARG A 49 -4.68 -8.58 -22.95
N PHE A 50 -3.57 -8.63 -23.69
CA PHE A 50 -2.24 -8.27 -23.17
C PHE A 50 -2.10 -6.78 -22.90
N ILE A 51 -2.76 -5.91 -23.67
CA ILE A 51 -2.69 -4.45 -23.50
C ILE A 51 -3.80 -3.96 -22.58
N GLY A 52 -5.02 -4.49 -22.69
CA GLY A 52 -6.16 -4.06 -21.90
C GLY A 52 -6.00 -4.37 -20.40
N ASN A 53 -5.58 -5.59 -20.06
CA ASN A 53 -5.43 -6.00 -18.67
C ASN A 53 -4.43 -5.15 -17.85
N PRO A 54 -3.20 -4.86 -18.32
CA PRO A 54 -2.28 -4.04 -17.55
C PRO A 54 -2.77 -2.60 -17.39
N ILE A 55 -3.45 -2.02 -18.40
CA ILE A 55 -3.99 -0.66 -18.31
C ILE A 55 -5.09 -0.58 -17.24
N THR A 56 -6.02 -1.54 -17.23
CA THR A 56 -7.07 -1.58 -16.19
C THR A 56 -6.47 -1.82 -14.81
N PHE A 57 -5.44 -2.68 -14.72
CA PHE A 57 -4.75 -2.94 -13.46
C PHE A 57 -4.01 -1.70 -12.92
N THR A 58 -3.34 -0.92 -13.78
CA THR A 58 -2.63 0.29 -13.34
C THR A 58 -3.57 1.38 -12.86
N ILE A 59 -4.70 1.58 -13.56
CA ILE A 59 -5.74 2.53 -13.12
C ILE A 59 -6.26 2.14 -11.73
N ARG A 60 -6.61 0.85 -11.55
CA ARG A 60 -7.11 0.36 -10.26
C ARG A 60 -6.08 0.47 -9.14
N SER A 61 -4.82 0.19 -9.43
CA SER A 61 -3.74 0.33 -8.44
C SER A 61 -3.55 1.77 -7.98
N ILE A 62 -3.67 2.74 -8.90
CA ILE A 62 -3.59 4.17 -8.57
C ILE A 62 -4.81 4.61 -7.75
N GLU A 63 -6.00 4.15 -8.12
CA GLU A 63 -7.24 4.39 -7.39
C GLU A 63 -7.17 3.88 -5.94
N ASP A 64 -6.72 2.63 -5.75
CA ASP A 64 -6.53 2.02 -4.44
C ASP A 64 -5.50 2.79 -3.60
N LEU A 65 -4.43 3.31 -4.23
CA LEU A 65 -3.44 4.16 -3.56
C LEU A 65 -4.04 5.48 -3.06
N ILE A 66 -4.85 6.15 -3.88
CA ILE A 66 -5.47 7.43 -3.53
C ILE A 66 -6.45 7.25 -2.38
N TYR A 67 -7.32 6.23 -2.44
CA TYR A 67 -8.23 5.92 -1.36
C TYR A 67 -7.51 5.45 -0.09
N GLY A 68 -6.40 4.73 -0.24
CA GLY A 68 -5.51 4.40 0.88
C GLY A 68 -5.01 5.65 1.60
N ILE A 69 -4.50 6.64 0.87
CA ILE A 69 -3.99 7.89 1.47
C ILE A 69 -5.12 8.66 2.17
N GLN A 70 -6.30 8.75 1.55
CA GLN A 70 -7.44 9.45 2.16
C GLN A 70 -7.94 8.78 3.44
N THR A 71 -8.01 7.46 3.46
CA THR A 71 -8.42 6.71 4.66
C THR A 71 -7.41 6.86 5.79
N PHE A 72 -6.10 6.83 5.47
CA PHE A 72 -5.05 7.16 6.44
C PHE A 72 -5.21 8.57 7.01
N TYR A 73 -5.45 9.57 6.14
CA TYR A 73 -5.61 10.95 6.57
C TYR A 73 -6.85 11.14 7.47
N TYR A 74 -7.99 10.55 7.06
CA TYR A 74 -9.21 10.56 7.86
C TYR A 74 -9.02 9.87 9.22
N TRP A 75 -8.30 8.74 9.25
CA TRP A 75 -7.98 8.03 10.48
C TRP A 75 -7.12 8.88 11.45
N ILE A 76 -6.14 9.61 10.93
CA ILE A 76 -5.31 10.52 11.75
C ILE A 76 -6.18 11.64 12.33
N ILE A 77 -7.00 12.29 11.51
CA ILE A 77 -7.86 13.40 11.96
C ILE A 77 -8.85 12.93 13.03
N THR A 78 -9.51 11.79 12.79
CA THR A 78 -10.48 11.26 13.74
C THR A 78 -9.85 10.76 15.04
N SER A 79 -8.61 10.28 14.98
CA SER A 79 -7.88 9.80 16.16
C SER A 79 -7.17 10.91 16.95
N ALA A 80 -7.04 12.12 16.39
CA ALA A 80 -6.34 13.23 17.03
C ALA A 80 -7.30 14.44 17.19
N PRO A 81 -8.13 14.46 18.24
CA PRO A 81 -8.87 15.67 18.60
C PRO A 81 -7.86 16.80 18.90
N ILE A 82 -7.78 17.76 17.98
CA ILE A 82 -6.89 18.93 18.02
C ILE A 82 -6.93 19.65 19.39
N PRO A 83 -8.08 19.92 20.03
CA PRO A 83 -8.09 20.61 21.33
C PRO A 83 -7.40 19.82 22.44
N GLU A 84 -7.66 18.52 22.56
CA GLU A 84 -7.06 17.68 23.62
C GLU A 84 -5.54 17.58 23.45
N LEU A 85 -5.07 17.38 22.22
CA LEU A 85 -3.64 17.34 21.92
C LEU A 85 -2.94 18.66 22.27
N THR A 86 -3.56 19.79 21.97
CA THR A 86 -2.99 21.10 22.33
C THR A 86 -2.91 21.30 23.84
N THR A 87 -3.93 20.90 24.60
CA THR A 87 -3.90 21.02 26.07
C THR A 87 -2.78 20.17 26.68
N VAL A 88 -2.63 18.93 26.24
CA VAL A 88 -1.56 18.01 26.67
C VAL A 88 -0.17 18.58 26.38
N ILE A 89 0.04 19.09 25.16
CA ILE A 89 1.32 19.69 24.78
C ILE A 89 1.61 20.94 25.62
N THR A 90 0.62 21.80 25.83
CA THR A 90 0.83 23.02 26.64
C THR A 90 1.15 22.70 28.10
N LEU A 91 0.48 21.73 28.72
CA LEU A 91 0.77 21.30 30.09
C LEU A 91 2.18 20.73 30.21
N ALA A 92 2.59 19.87 29.27
CA ALA A 92 3.93 19.31 29.24
C ALA A 92 5.00 20.40 29.09
N LEU A 93 4.78 21.39 28.21
CA LEU A 93 5.70 22.52 28.01
C LEU A 93 5.82 23.41 29.24
N VAL A 94 4.72 23.68 29.94
CA VAL A 94 4.73 24.46 31.19
C VAL A 94 5.59 23.76 32.25
N ILE A 95 5.44 22.44 32.43
CA ILE A 95 6.25 21.68 33.39
C ILE A 95 7.72 21.70 32.98
N LEU A 96 8.01 21.59 31.68
CA LEU A 96 9.37 21.64 31.17
C LEU A 96 10.02 23.00 31.44
N ALA A 97 9.28 24.08 31.22
CA ALA A 97 9.73 25.46 31.48
C ALA A 97 9.96 25.72 32.97
N VAL A 98 9.06 25.25 33.85
CA VAL A 98 9.23 25.36 35.31
C VAL A 98 10.47 24.59 35.78
N ALA A 99 10.75 23.42 35.20
CA ALA A 99 11.95 22.66 35.55
C ALA A 99 13.25 23.35 35.10
N GLU A 100 13.31 23.91 33.89
CA GLU A 100 14.50 24.65 33.42
C GLU A 100 14.75 25.94 34.22
N THR A 101 13.69 26.62 34.65
CA THR A 101 13.82 27.82 35.49
C THR A 101 14.28 27.51 36.91
N THR A 102 14.01 26.30 37.42
CA THR A 102 14.42 25.89 38.77
C THR A 102 15.80 25.22 38.80
N VAL A 103 16.14 24.45 37.78
CA VAL A 103 17.46 23.83 37.60
C VAL A 103 17.94 24.07 36.16
N PRO A 104 18.99 24.87 35.95
CA PRO A 104 19.47 25.18 34.61
C PRO A 104 20.04 23.93 33.92
N ASN A 105 19.77 23.78 32.62
CA ASN A 105 20.22 22.68 31.75
C ASN A 105 19.62 21.29 32.07
N CYS A 106 18.51 21.23 32.80
CA CYS A 106 17.89 19.95 33.16
C CYS A 106 17.42 19.11 31.95
N ILE A 107 16.95 19.74 30.86
CA ILE A 107 16.54 19.07 29.61
C ILE A 107 17.78 18.53 28.88
N SER A 108 18.82 19.35 28.77
CA SER A 108 20.04 19.03 28.02
C SER A 108 20.81 17.85 28.62
N ASP A 109 20.77 17.72 29.95
CA ASP A 109 21.45 16.63 30.66
C ASP A 109 20.70 15.29 30.63
N GLN A 110 19.42 15.29 30.22
CA GLN A 110 18.51 14.14 30.36
C GLN A 110 17.66 13.79 29.10
N PRO A 111 18.12 13.97 27.86
CA PRO A 111 17.25 13.78 26.69
C PRO A 111 16.72 12.34 26.60
N TYR A 112 17.54 11.35 26.97
CA TYR A 112 17.16 9.93 26.91
C TYR A 112 16.08 9.53 27.92
N ILE A 113 16.10 10.11 29.13
CA ILE A 113 15.07 9.78 30.13
C ILE A 113 13.76 10.42 29.71
N LEU A 114 13.82 11.65 29.18
CA LEU A 114 12.66 12.38 28.67
C LEU A 114 11.97 11.65 27.50
N THR A 115 12.74 11.14 26.53
CA THR A 115 12.18 10.39 25.40
C THR A 115 11.57 9.06 25.83
N VAL A 116 12.19 8.33 26.75
CA VAL A 116 11.65 7.08 27.28
C VAL A 116 10.34 7.33 28.02
N THR A 117 10.26 8.34 28.89
CA THR A 117 9.01 8.73 29.56
C THR A 117 7.93 9.14 28.56
N GLY A 118 8.27 9.89 27.51
CA GLY A 118 7.31 10.25 26.45
C GLY A 118 6.75 9.02 25.71
N LEU A 119 7.59 8.01 25.45
CA LEU A 119 7.16 6.76 24.81
C LEU A 119 6.19 5.97 25.71
N ILE A 120 6.43 5.98 27.02
CA ILE A 120 5.56 5.32 28.01
C ILE A 120 4.22 6.05 28.11
N GLY A 121 4.23 7.39 28.12
CA GLY A 121 3.01 8.20 28.05
C GLY A 121 2.17 7.89 26.80
N TYR A 122 2.81 7.77 25.63
CA TYR A 122 2.14 7.37 24.40
C TYR A 122 1.53 5.97 24.48
N ALA A 123 2.26 5.01 25.05
CA ALA A 123 1.78 3.64 25.23
C ALA A 123 0.60 3.57 26.21
N ALA A 124 0.55 4.44 27.22
CA ALA A 124 -0.56 4.57 28.15
C ALA A 124 -1.82 5.13 27.48
N VAL A 125 -1.71 6.22 26.71
CA VAL A 125 -2.86 6.82 25.98
C VAL A 125 -3.45 5.86 24.95
N ARG A 126 -2.62 5.02 24.33
CA ARG A 126 -3.08 3.97 23.40
C ARG A 126 -3.74 2.76 24.08
N GLY A 127 -3.79 2.72 25.42
CA GLY A 127 -4.36 1.61 26.18
C GLY A 127 -3.56 0.31 26.09
N ILE A 128 -2.29 0.37 25.66
CA ILE A 128 -1.42 -0.82 25.56
C ILE A 128 -0.91 -1.23 26.95
N VAL A 129 -0.80 -0.28 27.86
CA VAL A 129 -0.25 -0.47 29.21
C VAL A 129 -1.37 -0.30 30.24
N SER A 130 -1.56 -1.30 31.11
CA SER A 130 -2.51 -1.21 32.23
C SER A 130 -2.08 -0.13 33.23
N GLU A 131 -3.03 0.61 33.80
CA GLU A 131 -2.79 1.65 34.81
C GLU A 131 -1.76 1.28 35.91
N PRO A 132 -1.82 0.10 36.57
CA PRO A 132 -0.82 -0.23 37.60
C PRO A 132 0.61 -0.35 37.04
N LEU A 133 0.75 -0.87 35.81
CA LEU A 133 2.05 -0.93 35.15
C LEU A 133 2.58 0.47 34.82
N PHE A 134 1.72 1.39 34.38
CA PHE A 134 2.10 2.78 34.12
C PHE A 134 2.70 3.46 35.37
N TRP A 135 2.03 3.34 36.52
CA TRP A 135 2.52 3.89 37.78
C TRP A 135 3.85 3.26 38.24
N THR A 136 3.98 1.94 38.17
CA THR A 136 5.23 1.26 38.56
C THR A 136 6.40 1.66 37.68
N LEU A 137 6.17 1.86 36.39
CA LEU A 137 7.20 2.24 35.43
C LEU A 137 7.65 3.70 35.64
N LEU A 138 6.72 4.61 35.92
CA LEU A 138 7.03 6.00 36.29
C LEU A 138 7.84 6.09 37.59
N VAL A 139 7.42 5.35 38.64
CA VAL A 139 8.17 5.27 39.91
C VAL A 139 9.54 4.64 39.68
N GLY A 140 9.63 3.64 38.81
CA GLY A 140 10.89 3.02 38.40
C GLY A 140 11.86 4.01 37.75
N ILE A 141 11.37 4.88 36.86
CA ILE A 141 12.19 5.90 36.20
C ILE A 141 12.63 6.98 37.19
N TYR A 142 11.73 7.44 38.08
CA TYR A 142 12.08 8.36 39.15
C TYR A 142 13.16 7.77 40.05
N GLY A 143 12.99 6.51 40.48
CA GLY A 143 13.95 5.78 41.30
C GLY A 143 15.28 5.58 40.59
N PHE A 144 15.28 5.24 39.30
CA PHE A 144 16.50 5.10 38.50
C PHE A 144 17.28 6.41 38.41
N SER A 145 16.60 7.53 38.15
CA SER A 145 17.24 8.85 38.09
C SER A 145 17.82 9.29 39.44
N LYS A 146 17.08 9.06 40.53
CA LYS A 146 17.48 9.46 41.88
C LYS A 146 18.58 8.56 42.47
N PHE A 147 18.43 7.25 42.43
CA PHE A 147 19.32 6.32 43.13
C PHE A 147 20.57 5.93 42.32
N ILE A 148 20.43 5.69 41.02
CA ILE A 148 21.56 5.27 40.18
C ILE A 148 22.31 6.48 39.66
N LYS A 149 21.58 7.50 39.22
CA LYS A 149 22.17 8.68 38.59
C LYS A 149 22.42 9.85 39.55
N LYS A 150 22.01 9.72 40.82
CA LYS A 150 22.20 10.69 41.92
C LYS A 150 21.87 12.14 41.53
N ARG A 151 20.77 12.32 40.80
CA ARG A 151 20.35 13.63 40.29
C ARG A 151 19.45 14.35 41.29
N ASP A 152 19.40 15.67 41.17
CA ASP A 152 18.52 16.51 41.97
C ASP A 152 17.05 16.08 41.85
N ASP A 153 16.29 16.27 42.93
CA ASP A 153 14.90 15.82 43.03
C ASP A 153 14.02 16.42 41.92
N VAL A 154 14.29 17.67 41.55
CA VAL A 154 13.56 18.40 40.50
C VAL A 154 13.84 17.82 39.11
N SER A 155 15.10 17.54 38.80
CA SER A 155 15.52 16.98 37.50
C SER A 155 15.04 15.53 37.32
N SER A 156 14.88 14.79 38.41
CA SER A 156 14.36 13.41 38.39
C SER A 156 12.83 13.35 38.30
N ALA A 157 12.11 14.31 38.89
CA ALA A 157 10.65 14.35 38.89
C ALA A 157 10.07 14.98 37.61
N MET A 158 10.79 15.88 36.96
CA MET A 158 10.34 16.61 35.77
C MET A 158 9.78 15.72 34.63
N PRO A 159 10.48 14.66 34.15
CA PRO A 159 9.98 13.83 33.06
C PRO A 159 8.72 13.04 33.45
N VAL A 160 8.63 12.65 34.72
CA VAL A 160 7.48 11.91 35.30
C VAL A 160 6.27 12.84 35.43
N ALA A 161 6.48 14.06 35.94
CA ALA A 161 5.43 15.06 36.09
C ALA A 161 4.88 15.50 34.72
N ALA A 162 5.75 15.70 33.74
CA ALA A 162 5.34 16.07 32.38
C ALA A 162 4.45 15.00 31.74
N VAL A 163 4.74 13.71 31.96
CA VAL A 163 3.92 12.61 31.44
C VAL A 163 2.62 12.45 32.23
N LEU A 164 2.63 12.64 33.55
CA LEU A 164 1.40 12.60 34.35
C LEU A 164 0.41 13.70 33.95
N ALA A 165 0.89 14.91 33.71
CA ALA A 165 0.04 16.02 33.24
C ALA A 165 -0.38 15.87 31.77
N ALA A 166 0.30 15.02 31.01
CA ALA A 166 -0.05 14.72 29.63
C ALA A 166 -1.06 13.56 29.50
N VAL A 167 -1.14 12.68 30.50
CA VAL A 167 -1.99 11.49 30.51
C VAL A 167 -3.26 11.69 31.36
N GLY A 168 -3.18 12.51 32.41
CA GLY A 168 -4.25 12.74 33.40
C GLY A 168 -5.10 13.98 33.17
#